data_AF-A0A2N2D805-F1
#
_entry.id   AF-A0A2N2D805-F1
#
_cell.length_a   1.000
_cell.length_b   1.000
_cell.length_c   1.000
_cell.angle_alpha   90.00
_cell.angle_beta   90.00
_cell.angle_gamma   90.00
#
_symmetry.space_group_name_H-M   'P 1'
#
loop_
_entity.id
_entity.type
_entity.pdbx_description
1 polymer ?
#
loop_
_entity_poly.entity_id
_entity_poly.type
_entity_poly.pdbx_seq_one_letter_code
_entity_poly.pdbx_strand_id
1 'polypeptide(L)'
;MPGMGGRGRDRGSTLAEMLVAMALASLILSGLMSIYWTGSNAFQRLSSTSDAQYAVRSATQKMMEDIRGASAVSIEEGGAKLILLTAAGEAVNYYVANNQLYRDGTAKVPIAENISGLSFSGSSSLVKITADATVNGRTYQLISSISPRLASLAGEDK
;
A
#
# COMPACT_ATOMS: atom_id res chain seq x y z
N MET A 1 16.34 33.34 81.93
CA MET A 1 15.11 33.14 81.13
C MET A 1 15.48 32.48 79.80
N PRO A 2 14.71 31.49 79.34
CA PRO A 2 15.06 30.57 78.26
C PRO A 2 14.53 31.01 76.88
N GLY A 3 15.09 30.42 75.84
CA GLY A 3 14.66 30.48 74.43
C GLY A 3 15.78 29.96 73.55
N MET A 4 16.12 28.66 73.58
CA MET A 4 15.51 27.57 72.79
C MET A 4 15.24 27.95 71.33
N GLY A 5 15.87 27.22 70.40
CA GLY A 5 15.49 27.20 68.99
C GLY A 5 16.62 26.71 68.09
N GLY A 6 16.67 25.39 67.85
CA GLY A 6 17.80 24.67 67.25
C GLY A 6 18.37 25.24 65.96
N ARG A 7 19.69 25.38 65.94
CA ARG A 7 20.50 25.37 64.71
C ARG A 7 20.65 23.92 64.25
N GLY A 8 20.27 23.68 62.99
CA GLY A 8 20.87 22.64 62.15
C GLY A 8 19.92 21.53 61.71
N ARG A 9 19.49 21.60 60.43
CA ARG A 9 19.26 20.42 59.55
C ARG A 9 18.92 20.74 58.08
N ASP A 10 19.60 21.70 57.42
CA ASP A 10 19.29 22.06 56.01
C ASP A 10 20.39 21.72 54.98
N ARG A 11 21.19 20.65 55.17
CA ARG A 11 22.33 20.36 54.25
C ARG A 11 22.53 18.90 53.85
N GLY A 12 21.47 18.09 53.88
CA GLY A 12 21.54 16.67 53.51
C GLY A 12 20.51 16.18 52.48
N SER A 13 19.50 16.98 52.11
CA SER A 13 18.41 16.53 51.22
C SER A 13 18.64 16.79 49.73
N THR A 14 19.61 17.64 49.35
CA THR A 14 19.79 18.07 47.95
C THR A 14 20.24 16.93 47.02
N LEU A 15 21.06 15.99 47.51
CA LEU A 15 21.49 14.83 46.71
C LEU A 15 20.34 13.86 46.45
N ALA A 16 19.56 13.54 47.47
CA ALA A 16 18.40 12.64 47.33
C ALA A 16 17.33 13.28 46.42
N GLU A 17 17.09 14.58 46.56
CA GLU A 17 16.14 15.33 45.73
C GLU A 17 16.58 15.39 44.26
N MET A 18 17.87 15.63 43.99
CA MET A 18 18.41 15.57 42.63
C MET A 18 18.32 14.16 42.03
N LEU A 19 18.57 13.11 42.81
CA LEU A 19 18.41 11.72 42.34
C LEU A 19 16.96 11.41 41.98
N VAL A 20 16.01 11.85 42.81
CA VAL A 20 14.57 11.70 42.52
C VAL A 20 14.18 12.50 41.28
N ALA A 21 14.65 13.75 41.14
CA ALA A 21 14.37 14.56 39.97
C ALA A 21 14.92 13.94 38.68
N MET A 22 16.15 13.42 38.71
CA MET A 22 16.74 12.71 37.57
C MET A 22 16.01 11.41 37.25
N ALA A 23 15.60 10.65 38.27
CA ALA A 23 14.80 9.44 38.07
C ALA A 23 13.46 9.77 37.38
N LEU A 24 12.75 10.79 37.85
CA LEU A 24 11.50 11.25 37.24
C LEU A 24 11.72 11.76 35.81
N ALA A 25 12.76 12.55 35.58
CA ALA A 25 13.11 13.03 34.24
C ALA A 25 13.40 11.86 33.28
N SER A 26 14.16 10.85 33.73
CA SER A 26 14.45 9.66 32.92
C SER A 26 13.20 8.86 32.59
N LEU A 27 12.26 8.75 33.54
CA LEU A 27 10.98 8.07 33.33
C LEU A 27 10.11 8.80 32.31
N ILE A 28 10.06 10.14 32.39
CA ILE A 28 9.35 10.97 31.41
C ILE A 28 9.98 10.81 30.02
N LEU A 29 11.32 10.91 29.91
CA LEU A 29 12.03 10.74 28.64
C LEU A 29 11.82 9.35 28.05
N SER A 30 11.82 8.30 28.87
CA SER A 30 11.51 6.94 28.42
C SER A 30 10.09 6.83 27.86
N GLY A 31 9.11 7.47 28.52
CA GLY A 31 7.74 7.53 28.02
C GLY A 31 7.64 8.24 26.67
N LEU A 32 8.29 9.40 26.53
CA LEU A 32 8.32 10.16 25.28
C LEU A 32 9.00 9.36 24.15
N MET A 33 10.09 8.67 24.44
CA MET A 33 10.75 7.81 23.46
C MET A 33 9.83 6.67 23.02
N SER A 34 9.14 5.99 23.95
CA SER A 34 8.19 4.93 23.60
C SER A 34 7.09 5.41 22.65
N ILE A 35 6.53 6.60 22.91
CA ILE A 35 5.53 7.22 22.03
C ILE A 35 6.14 7.54 20.66
N TYR A 36 7.33 8.13 20.62
CA TYR A 36 8.02 8.47 19.37
C TYR A 36 8.27 7.24 18.50
N TRP A 37 8.83 6.17 19.07
CA TRP A 37 9.11 4.93 18.36
C TRP A 37 7.84 4.27 17.84
N THR A 38 6.78 4.24 18.66
CA THR A 38 5.48 3.69 18.27
C THR A 38 4.87 4.50 17.14
N GLY A 39 4.89 5.83 17.24
CA GLY A 39 4.37 6.74 16.21
C GLY A 39 5.13 6.63 14.89
N SER A 40 6.47 6.61 14.94
CA SER A 40 7.32 6.45 13.75
C SER A 40 7.06 5.13 13.04
N ASN A 41 6.98 4.02 13.78
CA ASN A 41 6.66 2.71 13.22
C ASN A 41 5.25 2.65 12.63
N ALA A 42 4.27 3.26 13.30
CA ALA A 42 2.91 3.34 12.78
C ALA A 42 2.85 4.16 11.48
N PHE A 43 3.57 5.28 11.42
CA PHE A 43 3.64 6.13 10.25
C PHE A 43 4.23 5.40 9.04
N GLN A 44 5.37 4.72 9.20
CA GLN A 44 6.00 3.94 8.11
C GLN A 44 5.09 2.83 7.58
N ARG A 45 4.39 2.13 8.48
CA ARG A 45 3.41 1.09 8.09
C ARG A 45 2.24 1.68 7.33
N LEU A 46 1.74 2.85 7.74
CA LEU A 46 0.63 3.51 7.08
C LEU A 46 1.04 4.05 5.70
N SER A 47 2.24 4.63 5.59
CA SER A 47 2.79 5.12 4.32
C SER A 47 2.92 4.00 3.30
N SER A 48 3.64 2.93 3.65
CA SER A 48 3.83 1.77 2.75
C SER A 48 2.51 1.13 2.33
N THR A 49 1.52 1.07 3.22
CA THR A 49 0.16 0.61 2.90
C THR A 49 -0.54 1.55 1.92
N SER A 50 -0.46 2.86 2.15
CA SER A 50 -1.08 3.86 1.29
C SER A 50 -0.49 3.84 -0.12
N ASP A 51 0.83 3.74 -0.23
CA ASP A 51 1.55 3.68 -1.50
C ASP A 51 1.14 2.43 -2.30
N ALA A 52 1.04 1.28 -1.64
CA ALA A 52 0.56 0.04 -2.27
C ALA A 52 -0.86 0.18 -2.82
N GLN A 53 -1.78 0.72 -2.01
CA GLN A 53 -3.16 0.94 -2.46
C GLN A 53 -3.24 1.95 -3.60
N TYR A 54 -2.44 3.01 -3.56
CA TYR A 54 -2.38 4.01 -4.62
C TYR A 54 -1.85 3.41 -5.93
N ALA A 55 -0.77 2.63 -5.86
CA ALA A 55 -0.19 1.95 -7.02
C ALA A 55 -1.21 1.01 -7.71
N VAL A 56 -1.90 0.19 -6.92
CA VAL A 56 -2.96 -0.71 -7.44
C VAL A 56 -4.09 0.08 -8.07
N ARG A 57 -4.61 1.12 -7.39
CA ARG A 57 -5.70 1.95 -7.94
C ARG A 57 -5.29 2.63 -9.24
N SER A 58 -4.08 3.20 -9.29
CA SER A 58 -3.54 3.85 -10.48
C SER A 58 -3.40 2.86 -11.65
N ALA A 59 -2.84 1.68 -11.39
CA ALA A 59 -2.69 0.65 -12.43
C ALA A 59 -4.04 0.12 -12.92
N THR A 60 -5.01 -0.14 -12.02
CA THR A 60 -6.35 -0.56 -12.41
C THR A 60 -7.09 0.54 -13.18
N GLN A 61 -6.93 1.81 -12.80
CA GLN A 61 -7.47 2.94 -13.55
C GLN A 61 -6.89 2.97 -14.98
N LYS A 62 -5.57 2.82 -15.12
CA LYS A 62 -4.92 2.75 -16.43
C LYS A 62 -5.42 1.57 -17.26
N MET A 63 -5.56 0.38 -16.66
CA MET A 63 -6.13 -0.79 -17.33
C MET A 63 -7.55 -0.53 -17.81
N MET A 64 -8.40 0.08 -16.98
CA MET A 64 -9.78 0.40 -17.36
C MET A 64 -9.85 1.40 -18.52
N GLU A 65 -8.98 2.41 -18.54
CA GLU A 65 -8.88 3.36 -19.65
C GLU A 65 -8.49 2.67 -20.95
N ASP A 66 -7.50 1.77 -20.89
CA ASP A 66 -7.05 1.03 -22.05
C ASP A 66 -8.12 0.03 -22.52
N ILE A 67 -8.83 -0.65 -21.62
CA ILE A 67 -9.97 -1.54 -21.96
C ILE A 67 -11.11 -0.74 -22.60
N ARG A 68 -11.42 0.46 -22.09
CA ARG A 68 -12.45 1.33 -22.68
C ARG A 68 -12.10 1.74 -24.11
N GLY A 69 -10.82 2.02 -24.38
CA GLY A 69 -10.31 2.44 -25.68
C GLY A 69 -9.96 1.28 -26.63
N ALA A 70 -10.01 0.04 -26.16
CA ALA A 70 -9.65 -1.13 -26.96
C ALA A 70 -10.73 -1.44 -28.02
N SER A 71 -10.26 -1.84 -29.20
CA SER A 71 -11.07 -2.36 -30.31
C SER A 71 -11.33 -3.86 -30.17
N ALA A 72 -10.46 -4.60 -29.48
CA ALA A 72 -10.67 -5.99 -29.10
C ALA A 72 -10.10 -6.26 -27.72
N VAL A 73 -10.74 -7.16 -26.97
CA VAL A 73 -10.28 -7.62 -25.65
C VAL A 73 -10.29 -9.14 -25.63
N SER A 74 -9.15 -9.73 -25.26
CA SER A 74 -9.00 -11.17 -25.07
C SER A 74 -8.37 -11.46 -23.70
N ILE A 75 -8.88 -12.48 -23.04
CA ILE A 75 -8.39 -12.95 -21.75
C ILE A 75 -7.75 -14.32 -22.00
N GLU A 76 -6.46 -14.44 -21.68
CA GLU A 76 -5.66 -15.64 -21.90
C GLU A 76 -5.19 -16.24 -20.57
N GLU A 77 -4.53 -17.41 -20.66
CA GLU A 77 -3.87 -18.07 -19.53
C GLU A 77 -4.81 -18.28 -18.33
N GLY A 78 -6.06 -18.66 -18.60
CA GLY A 78 -7.07 -18.89 -17.55
C GLY A 78 -7.43 -17.65 -16.74
N GLY A 79 -7.20 -16.45 -17.28
CA GLY A 79 -7.47 -15.18 -16.61
C GLY A 79 -6.23 -14.46 -16.10
N ALA A 80 -5.02 -15.03 -16.19
CA ALA A 80 -3.81 -14.40 -15.68
C ALA A 80 -3.26 -13.28 -16.59
N LYS A 81 -3.69 -13.26 -17.86
CA LYS A 81 -3.18 -12.34 -18.87
C LYS A 81 -4.34 -11.70 -19.65
N LEU A 82 -4.23 -10.40 -19.86
CA LEU A 82 -5.18 -9.62 -20.66
C LEU A 82 -4.48 -9.06 -21.88
N ILE A 83 -5.04 -9.30 -23.06
CA ILE A 83 -4.56 -8.75 -24.33
C ILE A 83 -5.61 -7.79 -24.86
N LEU A 84 -5.16 -6.57 -25.14
CA LEU A 84 -5.97 -5.51 -25.72
C LEU A 84 -5.44 -5.19 -27.12
N LEU A 85 -6.34 -5.04 -28.08
CA LEU A 85 -6.02 -4.41 -29.35
C LEU A 85 -6.48 -2.95 -29.26
N THR A 86 -5.56 -2.00 -29.46
CA THR A 86 -5.90 -0.58 -29.48
C THR A 86 -6.64 -0.22 -30.78
N ALA A 87 -7.28 0.96 -30.82
CA ALA A 87 -7.88 1.47 -32.05
C ALA A 87 -6.87 1.68 -33.20
N ALA A 88 -5.58 1.83 -32.87
CA ALA A 88 -4.49 1.94 -33.84
C ALA A 88 -3.97 0.58 -34.35
N GLY A 89 -4.50 -0.54 -33.84
CA GLY A 89 -4.06 -1.89 -34.20
C GLY A 89 -2.83 -2.39 -33.42
N GLU A 90 -2.35 -1.65 -32.43
CA GLU A 90 -1.27 -2.11 -31.54
C GLU A 90 -1.82 -3.01 -30.44
N ALA A 91 -1.11 -4.11 -30.15
CA ALA A 91 -1.43 -5.00 -29.05
C ALA A 91 -0.79 -4.49 -27.74
N VAL A 92 -1.56 -4.53 -26.65
CA VAL A 92 -1.11 -4.20 -25.29
C VAL A 92 -1.45 -5.38 -24.38
N ASN A 93 -0.42 -5.95 -23.76
CA ASN A 93 -0.56 -7.08 -22.85
C ASN A 93 -0.42 -6.61 -21.40
N TYR A 94 -1.25 -7.16 -20.53
CA TYR A 94 -1.14 -7.00 -19.09
C TYR A 94 -0.93 -8.36 -18.43
N TYR A 95 0.11 -8.43 -17.60
CA TYR A 95 0.46 -9.61 -16.85
C TYR A 95 1.30 -9.24 -15.62
N VAL A 96 1.37 -10.16 -14.66
CA VAL A 96 2.24 -10.03 -13.49
C VAL A 96 3.48 -10.88 -13.67
N ALA A 97 4.64 -10.29 -13.43
CA ALA A 97 5.90 -11.02 -13.32
C ALA A 97 6.76 -10.36 -12.23
N ASN A 98 7.53 -11.13 -11.47
CA ASN A 98 8.44 -10.60 -10.43
C ASN A 98 7.75 -9.64 -9.43
N ASN A 99 6.53 -9.95 -8.99
CA ASN A 99 5.72 -9.08 -8.11
C ASN A 99 5.41 -7.68 -8.69
N GLN A 100 5.49 -7.52 -10.02
CA GLN A 100 5.18 -6.28 -10.71
C GLN A 100 4.12 -6.54 -11.78
N LEU A 101 3.19 -5.60 -11.90
CA LEU A 101 2.24 -5.57 -13.01
C LEU A 101 2.88 -4.80 -14.16
N TYR A 102 2.99 -5.47 -15.30
CA TYR A 102 3.50 -4.88 -16.53
C TYR A 102 2.37 -4.51 -17.48
N ARG A 103 2.57 -3.39 -18.17
CA ARG A 103 1.91 -3.05 -19.42
C ARG A 103 2.92 -3.21 -20.54
N ASP A 104 2.67 -4.13 -21.45
CA ASP A 104 3.61 -4.52 -22.51
C ASP A 104 2.98 -4.29 -23.88
N GLY A 105 3.30 -3.13 -24.46
CA GLY A 105 2.87 -2.74 -25.81
C GLY A 105 4.09 -2.40 -26.65
N THR A 106 4.24 -1.13 -27.06
CA THR A 106 5.46 -0.64 -27.74
C THR A 106 6.71 -0.82 -26.89
N ALA A 107 6.57 -0.70 -25.57
CA ALA A 107 7.62 -0.97 -24.59
C ALA A 107 6.99 -1.65 -23.37
N LYS A 108 7.79 -2.49 -22.71
CA LYS A 108 7.44 -3.12 -21.44
C LYS A 108 7.67 -2.13 -20.30
N VAL A 109 6.57 -1.73 -19.64
CA VAL A 109 6.60 -0.75 -18.54
C VAL A 109 5.99 -1.35 -17.28
N PRO A 110 6.69 -1.36 -16.13
CA PRO A 110 6.07 -1.69 -14.86
C PRO A 110 5.14 -0.54 -14.44
N ILE A 111 3.87 -0.86 -14.15
CA ILE A 111 2.85 0.13 -13.79
C ILE A 111 2.39 0.03 -12.33
N ALA A 112 2.65 -1.10 -11.66
CA ALA A 112 2.49 -1.23 -10.22
C ALA A 112 3.46 -2.29 -9.67
N GLU A 113 3.83 -2.11 -8.41
CA GLU A 113 4.68 -3.01 -7.65
C GLU A 113 3.89 -3.72 -6.55
N ASN A 114 4.49 -4.75 -5.96
CA ASN A 114 3.91 -5.57 -4.89
C ASN A 114 2.61 -6.27 -5.30
N ILE A 115 2.41 -6.52 -6.58
CA ILE A 115 1.25 -7.24 -7.10
C ILE A 115 1.50 -8.75 -6.96
N SER A 116 0.81 -9.37 -6.01
CA SER A 116 0.88 -10.81 -5.73
C SER A 116 -0.05 -11.63 -6.61
N GLY A 117 -1.09 -11.01 -7.18
CA GLY A 117 -2.06 -11.69 -8.02
C GLY A 117 -2.78 -10.72 -8.96
N LEU A 118 -3.12 -11.22 -10.14
CA LEU A 118 -3.96 -10.54 -11.10
C LEU A 118 -4.80 -11.58 -11.82
N SER A 119 -6.10 -11.32 -11.90
CA SER A 119 -7.01 -12.15 -12.66
C SER A 119 -8.06 -11.31 -13.38
N PHE A 120 -8.41 -11.77 -14.57
CA PHE A 120 -9.40 -11.19 -15.44
C PHE A 120 -10.48 -12.22 -15.70
N SER A 121 -11.74 -11.77 -15.68
CA SER A 121 -12.86 -12.59 -16.13
C SER A 121 -13.79 -11.76 -17.00
N GLY A 122 -14.18 -12.29 -18.15
CA GLY A 122 -15.09 -11.65 -19.08
C GLY A 122 -16.50 -12.24 -18.98
N SER A 123 -17.50 -11.38 -19.12
CA SER A 123 -18.86 -11.73 -19.56
C SER A 123 -19.18 -10.89 -20.79
N SER A 124 -20.16 -11.24 -21.62
CA SER A 124 -20.42 -10.66 -22.96
C SER A 124 -20.25 -9.14 -23.15
N SER A 125 -20.38 -8.32 -22.10
CA SER A 125 -20.19 -6.86 -22.14
C SER A 125 -19.34 -6.29 -20.98
N LEU A 126 -18.73 -7.13 -20.14
CA LEU A 126 -18.05 -6.71 -18.92
C LEU A 126 -16.75 -7.49 -18.71
N VAL A 127 -15.67 -6.74 -18.46
CA VAL A 127 -14.39 -7.27 -17.98
C VAL A 127 -14.28 -6.95 -16.51
N LYS A 128 -14.21 -8.00 -15.69
CA LYS A 128 -13.86 -7.88 -14.27
C LYS A 128 -12.35 -8.05 -14.13
N ILE A 129 -11.74 -7.15 -13.38
CA ILE A 129 -10.34 -7.11 -13.02
C ILE A 129 -10.25 -7.34 -11.52
N THR A 130 -9.46 -8.31 -11.09
CA THR A 130 -9.15 -8.56 -9.69
C THR A 130 -7.64 -8.49 -9.52
N ALA A 131 -7.17 -7.51 -8.77
CA ALA A 131 -5.75 -7.31 -8.49
C ALA A 131 -5.50 -7.43 -6.98
N ASP A 132 -4.51 -8.24 -6.61
CA ASP A 132 -4.08 -8.44 -5.24
C ASP A 132 -2.68 -7.86 -5.05
N ALA A 133 -2.53 -6.94 -4.11
CA ALA A 133 -1.24 -6.41 -3.71
C ALA A 133 -0.90 -6.80 -2.27
N THR A 134 0.32 -7.30 -2.05
CA THR A 134 0.76 -7.74 -0.72
C THR A 134 1.92 -6.90 -0.24
N VAL A 135 1.72 -6.18 0.87
CA VAL A 135 2.75 -5.34 1.51
C VAL A 135 2.76 -5.60 3.01
N ASN A 136 3.95 -5.80 3.58
CA ASN A 136 4.15 -6.11 5.00
C ASN A 136 3.30 -7.30 5.51
N GLY A 137 3.11 -8.32 4.67
CA GLY A 137 2.31 -9.51 4.99
C GLY A 137 0.79 -9.28 4.97
N ARG A 138 0.32 -8.11 4.52
CA ARG A 138 -1.11 -7.81 4.33
C ARG A 138 -1.44 -7.76 2.85
N THR A 139 -2.48 -8.47 2.45
CA THR A 139 -2.97 -8.48 1.07
C THR A 139 -4.17 -7.53 0.93
N TYR A 140 -4.13 -6.69 -0.10
CA TYR A 140 -5.15 -5.75 -0.48
C TYR A 140 -5.69 -6.15 -1.84
N GLN A 141 -6.98 -6.48 -1.88
CA GLN A 141 -7.66 -6.84 -3.11
C GLN A 141 -8.43 -5.64 -3.64
N LEU A 142 -8.23 -5.33 -4.92
CA LEU A 142 -9.05 -4.39 -5.67
C LEU A 142 -9.79 -5.15 -6.77
N ILE A 143 -11.12 -5.03 -6.74
CA ILE A 143 -11.99 -5.57 -7.77
C ILE A 143 -12.59 -4.38 -8.53
N SER A 144 -12.48 -4.40 -9.85
CA SER A 144 -13.14 -3.44 -10.72
C SER A 144 -13.83 -4.16 -11.87
N SER A 145 -14.89 -3.56 -12.39
CA SER A 145 -15.60 -4.07 -13.56
C SER A 145 -15.74 -2.95 -14.58
N ILE A 146 -15.45 -3.25 -15.84
CA ILE A 146 -15.50 -2.28 -16.92
C ILE A 146 -16.05 -2.87 -18.20
N SER A 147 -16.93 -2.13 -18.88
CA SER A 147 -17.39 -2.46 -20.22
C SER A 147 -16.48 -1.82 -21.27
N PRO A 148 -15.93 -2.59 -22.22
CA PRO A 148 -15.25 -2.02 -23.38
C PRO A 148 -16.26 -1.27 -24.25
N ARG A 149 -15.85 -0.13 -24.84
CA ARG A 149 -16.75 0.68 -25.67
C ARG A 149 -16.87 0.16 -27.10
N LEU A 150 -15.76 -0.35 -27.65
CA LEU A 150 -15.64 -0.70 -29.06
C LEU A 150 -15.37 -2.20 -29.28
N ALA A 151 -14.97 -2.92 -28.23
CA ALA A 151 -14.62 -4.33 -28.33
C ALA A 151 -15.78 -5.27 -27.98
N SER A 152 -15.94 -6.32 -28.77
CA SER A 152 -16.60 -7.56 -28.33
C SER A 152 -15.58 -8.41 -27.58
N LEU A 153 -15.97 -9.00 -26.45
CA LEU A 153 -15.11 -9.94 -25.71
C LEU A 153 -14.95 -11.24 -26.50
N ALA A 154 -13.71 -11.60 -26.82
CA ALA A 154 -13.38 -12.87 -27.47
C ALA A 154 -12.71 -13.79 -26.44
N GLY A 155 -13.43 -14.84 -26.03
CA GLY A 155 -12.95 -15.83 -25.05
C GLY A 155 -14.01 -16.28 -24.04
N GLU A 156 -15.24 -16.53 -24.50
CA GLU A 156 -16.26 -17.22 -23.70
C GLU A 156 -16.02 -18.73 -23.87
N ASP A 157 -15.01 -19.27 -23.18
CA ASP A 157 -14.90 -20.72 -23.04
C ASP A 157 -15.87 -21.19 -21.95
N LYS A 158 -16.74 -22.12 -22.38
CA LYS A 158 -17.72 -22.86 -21.59
C LYS A 158 -17.08 -23.68 -20.48
#